data_AF-B4CZH8-F1
#
_entry.id   AF-B4CZH8-F1
#
_cell.length_a   1.000
_cell.length_b   1.000
_cell.length_c   1.000
_cell.angle_alpha   90.00
_cell.angle_beta   90.00
_cell.angle_gamma   90.00
#
_symmetry.space_group_name_H-M   'P 1'
#
loop_
_entity.id
_entity.type
_entity.pdbx_description
1 polymer ?
#
loop_
_entity_poly.entity_id
_entity_poly.type
_entity_poly.pdbx_seq_one_letter_code
_entity_poly.pdbx_strand_id
1 'polypeptide(L)'
;MRNWSKLYMGTYPDEWNHDPLSWKSNLDTLGKWLLREYPAASFIWKLEPQKRGAPQFHLLVYGICFLPWQVVAVRWAEIVSECSLPKNYPTEKGKRGAALFHSWVRNNVENYEFADHLLAGVQVKAIQSRNGVMRYCGKKYMGKEFALPESWERVGRFWGVVGRKNLPRSEVLEVEISREGFLKVRRFARRWFASKGMDRRGGGALTLFTGAHWQWIRVLELAETGSTATCDWAMFPP
;
A
#
# COMPACT_ATOMS: atom_id res chain seq x y z
N MET A 1 -5.68 -12.57 -7.35
CA MET A 1 -4.99 -11.76 -6.31
C MET A 1 -5.66 -10.39 -6.19
N ARG A 2 -6.60 -10.17 -5.25
CA ARG A 2 -7.34 -8.89 -5.06
C ARG A 2 -7.49 -8.45 -3.58
N ASN A 3 -6.61 -8.88 -2.67
CA ASN A 3 -6.79 -8.68 -1.21
C ASN A 3 -5.84 -7.62 -0.62
N TRP A 4 -5.78 -6.42 -1.22
CA TRP A 4 -4.82 -5.38 -0.86
C TRP A 4 -5.57 -4.07 -0.62
N SER A 5 -5.38 -3.47 0.54
CA SER A 5 -6.01 -2.18 0.90
C SER A 5 -4.94 -1.17 1.25
N LYS A 6 -5.11 0.05 0.75
CA LYS A 6 -4.24 1.17 1.11
C LYS A 6 -4.96 2.04 2.09
N LEU A 7 -4.29 2.36 3.17
CA LEU A 7 -4.83 3.11 4.27
C LEU A 7 -3.92 4.33 4.49
N TYR A 8 -4.52 5.50 4.41
CA TYR A 8 -3.88 6.76 4.78
C TYR A 8 -4.41 7.18 6.14
N MET A 9 -3.50 7.40 7.08
CA MET A 9 -3.84 7.90 8.41
C MET A 9 -3.09 9.21 8.60
N GLY A 10 -3.84 10.31 8.58
CA GLY A 10 -3.29 11.65 8.76
C GLY A 10 -4.09 12.35 9.83
N THR A 11 -3.82 12.03 11.08
CA THR A 11 -4.80 12.22 12.16
C THR A 11 -4.12 12.44 13.48
N TYR A 12 -3.39 13.53 13.55
CA TYR A 12 -3.22 14.17 14.83
C TYR A 12 -4.16 15.37 14.87
N PRO A 13 -4.70 15.76 16.04
CA PRO A 13 -5.53 16.96 16.15
C PRO A 13 -4.75 18.22 15.74
N ASP A 14 -5.39 19.39 15.76
CA ASP A 14 -4.71 20.68 15.51
C ASP A 14 -3.60 20.94 16.52
N GLU A 15 -3.80 20.55 17.77
CA GLU A 15 -2.74 20.36 18.73
C GLU A 15 -2.35 18.89 18.81
N TRP A 16 -1.06 18.60 18.76
CA TRP A 16 -0.57 17.24 18.91
C TRP A 16 0.68 17.20 19.74
N ASN A 17 0.90 16.06 20.41
CA ASN A 17 2.12 15.86 21.16
C ASN A 17 3.31 15.93 20.19
N HIS A 18 4.25 16.85 20.40
CA HIS A 18 5.42 17.00 19.53
C HIS A 18 6.48 15.92 19.74
N ASP A 19 6.31 15.01 20.72
CA ASP A 19 7.18 13.87 20.96
C ASP A 19 6.96 12.75 19.93
N PRO A 20 7.97 12.43 19.09
CA PRO A 20 7.88 11.35 18.12
C PRO A 20 7.64 9.96 18.68
N LEU A 21 8.01 9.71 19.95
CA LEU A 21 7.81 8.42 20.59
C LEU A 21 6.32 8.15 20.82
N SER A 22 5.56 9.17 21.20
CA SER A 22 4.10 9.09 21.29
C SER A 22 3.49 8.64 19.96
N TRP A 23 4.01 9.13 18.83
CA TRP A 23 3.46 8.81 17.52
C TRP A 23 3.63 7.35 17.14
N LYS A 24 4.79 6.79 17.49
CA LYS A 24 5.09 5.38 17.29
C LYS A 24 4.28 4.50 18.24
N SER A 25 4.09 4.92 19.48
CA SER A 25 3.24 4.23 20.45
C SER A 25 1.80 4.11 19.94
N ASN A 26 1.25 5.19 19.36
CA ASN A 26 -0.07 5.18 18.75
C ASN A 26 -0.16 4.21 17.57
N LEU A 27 0.85 4.21 16.69
CA LEU A 27 0.91 3.26 15.57
C LEU A 27 1.04 1.81 16.05
N ASP A 28 1.83 1.55 17.09
CA ASP A 28 2.00 0.22 17.67
C ASP A 28 0.70 -0.29 18.31
N THR A 29 -0.02 0.58 19.02
CA THR A 29 -1.34 0.28 19.58
C THR A 29 -2.36 -0.07 18.49
N LEU A 30 -2.39 0.71 17.40
CA LEU A 30 -3.22 0.38 16.24
C LEU A 30 -2.81 -0.97 15.62
N GLY A 31 -1.51 -1.21 15.48
CA GLY A 31 -0.98 -2.44 14.92
C GLY A 31 -1.37 -3.67 15.75
N LYS A 32 -1.24 -3.58 17.06
CA LYS A 32 -1.67 -4.62 18.01
C LYS A 32 -3.17 -4.88 17.92
N TRP A 33 -3.99 -3.84 17.84
CA TRP A 33 -5.43 -4.00 17.64
C TRP A 33 -5.75 -4.69 16.30
N LEU A 34 -5.17 -4.21 15.20
CA LEU A 34 -5.41 -4.76 13.87
C LEU A 34 -5.04 -6.25 13.78
N LEU A 35 -3.93 -6.65 14.41
CA LEU A 35 -3.49 -8.06 14.44
C LEU A 35 -4.36 -8.95 15.34
N ARG A 36 -5.07 -8.40 16.33
CA ARG A 36 -6.04 -9.16 17.14
C ARG A 36 -7.33 -9.39 16.37
N GLU A 37 -7.85 -8.34 15.73
CA GLU A 37 -9.08 -8.41 14.92
C GLU A 37 -8.87 -9.21 13.62
N TYR A 38 -7.69 -9.07 13.01
CA TYR A 38 -7.35 -9.71 11.74
C TYR A 38 -6.00 -10.43 11.87
N PRO A 39 -5.96 -11.68 12.36
CA PRO A 39 -4.71 -12.40 12.63
C PRO A 39 -3.82 -12.63 11.40
N ALA A 40 -4.40 -12.66 10.21
CA ALA A 40 -3.69 -12.77 8.93
C ALA A 40 -3.18 -11.41 8.40
N ALA A 41 -3.50 -10.30 9.07
CA ALA A 41 -3.12 -8.99 8.61
C ALA A 41 -1.61 -8.74 8.72
N SER A 42 -1.12 -7.89 7.85
CA SER A 42 0.17 -7.23 7.98
C SER A 42 0.11 -5.87 7.33
N PHE A 43 1.01 -4.97 7.70
CA PHE A 43 1.16 -3.74 6.95
C PHE A 43 2.58 -3.21 6.95
N ILE A 44 2.91 -2.55 5.84
CA ILE A 44 4.10 -1.71 5.72
C ILE A 44 3.65 -0.29 5.98
N TRP A 45 4.41 0.45 6.78
CA TRP A 45 4.12 1.84 7.08
C TRP A 45 5.28 2.75 6.68
N LYS A 46 4.94 3.96 6.23
CA LYS A 46 5.88 5.08 6.08
C LYS A 46 5.32 6.30 6.80
N LEU A 47 6.19 7.04 7.46
CA LEU A 47 5.91 8.28 8.15
C LEU A 47 6.40 9.45 7.28
N GLU A 48 5.53 10.43 7.07
CA GLU A 48 5.83 11.69 6.39
C GLU A 48 5.20 12.85 7.18
N PRO A 49 5.79 14.05 7.17
CA PRO A 49 5.12 15.23 7.71
C PRO A 49 3.99 15.67 6.77
N GLN A 50 2.88 16.11 7.36
CA GLN A 50 1.84 16.88 6.69
C GLN A 50 2.35 18.29 6.34
N LYS A 51 1.57 19.05 5.56
CA LYS A 51 1.87 20.46 5.26
C LYS A 51 2.06 21.31 6.52
N ARG A 52 1.34 20.99 7.60
CA ARG A 52 1.41 21.65 8.91
C ARG A 52 2.45 21.05 9.87
N GLY A 53 3.28 20.10 9.43
CA GLY A 53 4.30 19.44 10.26
C GLY A 53 3.82 18.22 11.05
N ALA A 54 2.50 18.05 11.25
CA ALA A 54 1.94 16.89 11.95
C ALA A 54 2.31 15.55 11.28
N PRO A 55 2.55 14.48 12.05
CA PRO A 55 2.92 13.17 11.52
C PRO A 55 1.77 12.49 10.76
N GLN A 56 2.07 12.01 9.55
CA GLN A 56 1.15 11.26 8.69
C GLN A 56 1.71 9.88 8.37
N PHE A 57 0.94 8.84 8.71
CA PHE A 57 1.26 7.46 8.41
C PHE A 57 0.57 7.01 7.12
N HIS A 58 1.39 6.55 6.18
CA HIS A 58 1.00 5.84 5.00
C HIS A 58 1.07 4.34 5.29
N LEU A 59 -0.04 3.62 5.18
CA LEU A 59 -0.09 2.17 5.39
C LEU A 59 -0.47 1.42 4.09
N LEU A 60 0.29 0.38 3.80
CA LEU A 60 -0.08 -0.67 2.86
C LEU A 60 -0.48 -1.90 3.66
N VAL A 61 -1.77 -2.23 3.65
CA VAL A 61 -2.35 -3.29 4.47
C VAL A 61 -2.65 -4.51 3.60
N TYR A 62 -2.27 -5.68 4.11
CA TYR A 62 -2.35 -6.98 3.47
C TYR A 62 -3.10 -7.96 4.37
N GLY A 63 -3.56 -9.07 3.80
CA GLY A 63 -4.19 -10.16 4.56
C GLY A 63 -5.63 -9.86 5.00
N ILE A 64 -6.24 -8.77 4.52
CA ILE A 64 -7.62 -8.39 4.81
C ILE A 64 -8.37 -8.21 3.49
N CYS A 65 -9.44 -8.97 3.29
CA CYS A 65 -10.27 -8.91 2.07
C CYS A 65 -11.07 -7.60 1.99
N PHE A 66 -11.52 -7.08 3.13
CA PHE A 66 -12.20 -5.80 3.23
C PHE A 66 -12.01 -5.20 4.62
N LEU A 67 -11.55 -3.95 4.67
CA LEU A 67 -11.39 -3.16 5.90
C LEU A 67 -12.26 -1.91 5.77
N PRO A 68 -13.39 -1.81 6.50
CA PRO A 68 -14.19 -0.60 6.52
C PRO A 68 -13.35 0.55 7.07
N TRP A 69 -13.35 1.67 6.36
CA TRP A 69 -12.51 2.81 6.72
C TRP A 69 -12.98 3.49 8.00
N GLN A 70 -14.28 3.43 8.27
CA GLN A 70 -14.92 3.95 9.47
C GLN A 70 -14.36 3.28 10.73
N VAL A 71 -14.16 1.96 10.71
CA VAL A 71 -13.61 1.21 11.86
C VAL A 71 -12.20 1.69 12.18
N VAL A 72 -11.37 1.89 11.15
CA VAL A 72 -10.01 2.39 11.34
C VAL A 72 -10.01 3.86 11.77
N ALA A 73 -10.91 4.67 11.22
CA ALA A 73 -11.05 6.08 11.58
C ALA A 73 -11.38 6.25 13.05
N VAL A 74 -12.43 5.57 13.52
CA VAL A 74 -12.84 5.58 14.93
C VAL A 74 -11.71 5.06 15.79
N ARG A 75 -11.14 3.90 15.45
CA ARG A 75 -10.09 3.30 16.29
C ARG A 75 -8.84 4.16 16.40
N TRP A 76 -8.44 4.79 15.30
CA TRP A 76 -7.29 5.68 15.32
C TRP A 76 -7.56 6.93 16.17
N ALA A 77 -8.75 7.52 16.08
CA ALA A 77 -9.13 8.66 16.89
C ALA A 77 -9.15 8.32 18.39
N GLU A 78 -9.69 7.17 18.78
CA GLU A 78 -9.65 6.67 20.16
C GLU A 78 -8.21 6.54 20.69
N ILE A 79 -7.28 6.07 19.87
CA ILE A 79 -5.88 5.90 20.26
C ILE A 79 -5.21 7.26 20.44
N VAL A 80 -5.36 8.17 19.47
CA VAL A 80 -4.66 9.46 19.50
C VAL A 80 -5.23 10.42 20.55
N SER A 81 -6.53 10.37 20.78
CA SER A 81 -7.21 11.22 21.75
C SER A 81 -7.47 10.54 23.08
N GLU A 82 -6.94 9.33 23.28
CA GLU A 82 -7.06 8.54 24.51
C GLU A 82 -8.52 8.47 25.03
N CYS A 83 -9.47 8.33 24.11
CA CYS A 83 -10.90 8.37 24.39
C CYS A 83 -11.61 7.09 23.90
N SER A 84 -12.88 6.94 24.30
CA SER A 84 -13.75 5.88 23.81
C SER A 84 -14.94 6.48 23.09
N LEU A 85 -15.23 5.98 21.89
CA LEU A 85 -16.38 6.38 21.10
C LEU A 85 -17.46 5.29 21.08
N PRO A 86 -18.74 5.66 20.91
CA PRO A 86 -19.80 4.66 20.77
C PRO A 86 -19.52 3.76 19.56
N LYS A 87 -19.81 2.47 19.67
CA LYS A 87 -19.46 1.47 18.64
C LYS A 87 -20.54 1.24 17.58
N ASN A 88 -21.70 1.89 17.73
CA ASN A 88 -22.86 1.75 16.86
C ASN A 88 -22.77 2.62 15.58
N TYR A 89 -21.57 2.84 15.06
CA TYR A 89 -21.36 3.62 13.84
C TYR A 89 -21.60 2.78 12.57
N PRO A 90 -22.08 3.40 11.48
CA PRO A 90 -22.31 2.70 10.21
C PRO A 90 -21.00 2.38 9.49
N THR A 91 -20.89 1.16 8.94
CA THR A 91 -19.71 0.68 8.20
C THR A 91 -19.99 0.42 6.72
N GLU A 92 -21.05 1.04 6.18
CA GLU A 92 -21.47 0.88 4.79
C GLU A 92 -20.42 1.38 3.79
N LYS A 93 -20.40 0.80 2.59
CA LYS A 93 -19.49 1.21 1.50
C LYS A 93 -20.04 2.41 0.73
N GLY A 94 -19.14 3.11 0.04
CA GLY A 94 -19.51 4.15 -0.94
C GLY A 94 -20.00 5.45 -0.32
N LYS A 95 -20.56 6.32 -1.17
CA LYS A 95 -20.98 7.69 -0.78
C LYS A 95 -22.04 7.68 0.32
N ARG A 96 -22.99 6.73 0.25
CA ARG A 96 -24.04 6.57 1.27
C ARG A 96 -23.44 6.25 2.64
N GLY A 97 -22.55 5.27 2.71
CA GLY A 97 -21.89 4.92 3.97
C GLY A 97 -21.03 6.03 4.54
N ALA A 98 -20.41 6.86 3.69
CA ALA A 98 -19.72 8.06 4.14
C ALA A 98 -20.70 9.09 4.73
N ALA A 99 -21.82 9.38 4.05
CA ALA A 99 -22.82 10.31 4.56
C ALA A 99 -23.44 9.85 5.90
N LEU A 100 -23.74 8.56 6.03
CA LEU A 100 -24.23 7.99 7.29
C LEU A 100 -23.20 8.11 8.41
N PHE A 101 -21.93 7.84 8.13
CA PHE A 101 -20.86 8.00 9.11
C PHE A 101 -20.68 9.47 9.52
N HIS A 102 -20.72 10.41 8.57
CA HIS A 102 -20.68 11.85 8.87
C HIS A 102 -21.83 12.29 9.77
N SER A 103 -23.05 11.82 9.48
CA SER A 103 -24.22 12.09 10.32
C SER A 103 -24.04 11.49 11.72
N TRP A 104 -23.58 10.24 11.80
CA TRP A 104 -23.33 9.58 13.08
C TRP A 104 -22.30 10.35 13.92
N VAL A 105 -21.16 10.78 13.34
CA VAL A 105 -20.15 11.57 14.06
C VAL A 105 -20.77 12.85 14.61
N ARG A 106 -21.51 13.61 13.80
CA ARG A 106 -22.13 14.88 14.25
C ARG A 106 -23.15 14.71 15.38
N ASN A 107 -23.80 13.55 15.47
CA ASN A 107 -24.83 13.29 16.48
C ASN A 107 -24.29 12.63 17.76
N ASN A 108 -23.09 12.04 17.72
CA ASN A 108 -22.55 11.22 18.82
C ASN A 108 -21.22 11.75 19.37
N VAL A 109 -20.65 12.79 18.75
CA VAL A 109 -19.39 13.39 19.15
C VAL A 109 -19.64 14.84 19.51
N GLU A 110 -19.63 15.15 20.80
CA GLU A 110 -19.98 16.49 21.33
C GLU A 110 -18.93 17.56 20.98
N ASN A 111 -17.65 17.19 20.97
CA ASN A 111 -16.57 18.11 20.62
C ASN A 111 -16.47 18.24 19.09
N TYR A 112 -16.86 19.42 18.58
CA TYR A 112 -16.87 19.73 17.15
C TYR A 112 -15.49 19.68 16.49
N GLU A 113 -14.43 20.18 17.16
CA GLU A 113 -13.07 20.13 16.61
C GLU A 113 -12.59 18.68 16.47
N PHE A 114 -12.81 17.87 17.49
CA PHE A 114 -12.50 16.45 17.46
C PHE A 114 -13.33 15.69 16.40
N ALA A 115 -14.61 16.04 16.24
CA ALA A 115 -15.48 15.49 15.20
C ALA A 115 -14.95 15.78 13.79
N ASP A 116 -14.56 17.01 13.50
CA ASP A 116 -14.01 17.38 12.19
C ASP A 116 -12.68 16.68 11.91
N HIS A 117 -11.83 16.50 12.93
CA HIS A 117 -10.62 15.70 12.81
C HIS A 117 -10.88 14.23 12.52
N LEU A 118 -11.88 13.63 13.18
CA LEU A 118 -12.31 12.26 12.92
C LEU A 118 -12.78 12.08 11.46
N LEU A 119 -13.49 13.08 10.91
CA LEU A 119 -14.01 13.06 9.54
C LEU A 119 -12.94 13.31 8.46
N ALA A 120 -12.00 14.22 8.72
CA ALA A 120 -10.89 14.50 7.82
C ALA A 120 -9.85 13.37 7.77
N GLY A 121 -9.89 12.50 8.77
CA GLY A 121 -8.69 12.00 9.36
C GLY A 121 -8.11 10.69 8.82
N VAL A 122 -8.97 9.77 8.44
CA VAL A 122 -8.56 8.47 7.92
C VAL A 122 -9.19 8.26 6.55
N GLN A 123 -8.34 8.17 5.53
CA GLN A 123 -8.76 7.82 4.18
C GLN A 123 -8.27 6.41 3.85
N VAL A 124 -9.18 5.43 3.84
CA VAL A 124 -8.88 4.15 3.19
C VAL A 124 -9.27 4.25 1.73
N LYS A 125 -8.37 3.82 0.85
CA LYS A 125 -8.65 3.62 -0.57
C LYS A 125 -8.26 2.19 -0.92
N ALA A 126 -9.20 1.40 -1.41
CA ALA A 126 -8.86 0.12 -2.02
C ALA A 126 -7.91 0.36 -3.20
N ILE A 127 -6.82 -0.41 -3.30
CA ILE A 127 -5.93 -0.28 -4.46
C ILE A 127 -6.58 -1.03 -5.62
N GLN A 128 -6.98 -0.28 -6.65
CA GLN A 128 -7.73 -0.82 -7.78
C GLN A 128 -6.85 -1.43 -8.87
N SER A 129 -5.57 -1.05 -8.95
CA SER A 129 -4.67 -1.54 -10.00
C SER A 129 -3.22 -1.65 -9.53
N ARG A 130 -2.51 -2.60 -10.12
CA ARG A 130 -1.07 -2.80 -9.90
C ARG A 130 -0.24 -1.56 -10.27
N ASN A 131 -0.56 -0.90 -11.37
CA ASN A 131 0.11 0.35 -11.75
C ASN A 131 -0.15 1.46 -10.72
N GLY A 132 -1.34 1.45 -10.11
CA GLY A 132 -1.65 2.30 -8.96
C GLY A 132 -0.77 2.00 -7.73
N VAL A 133 -0.51 0.72 -7.44
CA VAL A 133 0.46 0.31 -6.40
C VAL A 133 1.84 0.84 -6.74
N MET A 134 2.37 0.56 -7.94
CA MET A 134 3.73 0.95 -8.32
C MET A 134 3.94 2.46 -8.29
N ARG A 135 2.98 3.23 -8.84
CA ARG A 135 3.03 4.70 -8.77
C ARG A 135 2.98 5.19 -7.33
N TYR A 136 2.20 4.54 -6.47
CA TYR A 136 2.12 4.90 -5.07
C TYR A 136 3.40 4.56 -4.30
N CYS A 137 3.89 3.32 -4.40
CA CYS A 137 5.14 2.90 -3.78
C CYS A 137 6.31 3.77 -4.27
N GLY A 138 6.40 4.01 -5.58
CA GLY A 138 7.41 4.89 -6.17
C GLY A 138 7.33 6.31 -5.62
N LYS A 139 6.14 6.95 -5.70
CA LYS A 139 5.98 8.36 -5.28
C LYS A 139 6.06 8.54 -3.76
N LYS A 140 5.51 7.61 -2.98
CA LYS A 140 5.36 7.77 -1.53
C LYS A 140 6.41 7.02 -0.75
N TYR A 141 6.67 5.75 -1.05
CA TYR A 141 7.62 4.98 -0.25
C TYR A 141 9.08 5.23 -0.67
N MET A 142 9.36 5.30 -1.96
CA MET A 142 10.73 5.32 -2.49
C MET A 142 11.29 6.71 -2.79
N GLY A 143 10.51 7.59 -3.43
CA GLY A 143 11.05 8.81 -4.04
C GLY A 143 10.67 10.14 -3.39
N LYS A 144 9.94 10.14 -2.27
CA LYS A 144 9.59 11.39 -1.58
C LYS A 144 10.59 11.70 -0.49
N GLU A 145 11.35 12.76 -0.73
CA GLU A 145 12.21 13.46 0.22
C GLU A 145 11.44 14.62 0.88
N PHE A 146 11.83 14.99 2.09
CA PHE A 146 11.31 16.15 2.80
C PHE A 146 12.35 16.64 3.79
N ALA A 147 12.39 17.96 4.02
CA ALA A 147 13.14 18.53 5.13
C ALA A 147 12.48 18.10 6.45
N LEU A 148 13.30 17.78 7.45
CA LEU A 148 12.80 17.45 8.79
C LEU A 148 12.22 18.72 9.42
N PRO A 149 10.93 18.73 9.79
CA PRO A 149 10.38 19.81 10.60
C PRO A 149 11.04 19.82 11.99
N GLU A 150 10.94 20.94 12.68
CA GLU A 150 11.26 21.01 14.11
C GLU A 150 10.48 19.96 14.91
N SER A 151 11.10 19.40 15.95
CA SER A 151 10.56 18.32 16.79
C SER A 151 10.59 16.91 16.18
N TRP A 152 11.18 16.73 14.98
CA TRP A 152 11.33 15.43 14.31
C TRP A 152 12.71 14.78 14.48
N GLU A 153 13.58 15.34 15.32
CA GLU A 153 15.00 14.97 15.44
C GLU A 153 15.17 13.55 16.00
N ARG A 154 14.20 13.05 16.78
CA ARG A 154 14.26 11.77 17.50
C ARG A 154 13.23 10.73 17.02
N VAL A 155 12.70 10.90 15.82
CA VAL A 155 11.68 10.00 15.21
C VAL A 155 12.20 8.56 14.99
N GLY A 156 13.51 8.40 14.81
CA GLY A 156 14.12 7.12 14.47
C GLY A 156 13.70 6.66 13.06
N ARG A 157 13.10 5.47 12.95
CA ARG A 157 12.73 4.90 11.64
C ARG A 157 11.54 5.64 11.02
N PHE A 158 11.68 6.03 9.76
CA PHE A 158 10.61 6.62 8.95
C PHE A 158 9.71 5.58 8.26
N TRP A 159 10.04 4.30 8.37
CA TRP A 159 9.22 3.22 7.83
C TRP A 159 9.38 1.96 8.67
N GLY A 160 8.46 1.03 8.52
CA GLY A 160 8.52 -0.24 9.22
C GLY A 160 7.45 -1.22 8.77
N VAL A 161 7.41 -2.35 9.46
CA VAL A 161 6.51 -3.45 9.16
C VAL A 161 5.87 -3.95 10.44
N VAL A 162 4.56 -4.15 10.41
CA VAL A 162 3.78 -4.83 11.45
C VAL A 162 3.22 -6.13 10.88
N GLY A 163 3.23 -7.20 11.68
CA GLY A 163 2.79 -8.52 11.22
C GLY A 163 3.70 -9.13 10.17
N ARG A 164 5.03 -8.92 10.25
CA ARG A 164 6.01 -9.30 9.20
C ARG A 164 5.87 -10.74 8.69
N LYS A 165 5.51 -11.70 9.56
CA LYS A 165 5.30 -13.11 9.20
C LYS A 165 4.14 -13.32 8.21
N ASN A 166 3.16 -12.40 8.21
CA ASN A 166 1.99 -12.43 7.34
C ASN A 166 2.15 -11.54 6.09
N LEU A 167 3.33 -10.93 5.87
CA LEU A 167 3.55 -10.20 4.63
C LEU A 167 3.53 -11.17 3.45
N PRO A 168 2.81 -10.86 2.36
CA PRO A 168 2.83 -11.70 1.17
C PRO A 168 4.20 -11.57 0.50
N ARG A 169 5.08 -12.54 0.78
CA ARG A 169 6.36 -12.69 0.09
C ARG A 169 6.10 -13.35 -1.25
N SER A 170 6.76 -12.85 -2.29
CA SER A 170 6.85 -13.58 -3.54
C SER A 170 8.01 -14.54 -3.43
N GLU A 171 7.84 -15.75 -3.95
CA GLU A 171 8.98 -16.60 -4.29
C GLU A 171 9.83 -15.86 -5.33
N VAL A 172 11.15 -15.96 -5.16
CA VAL A 172 12.12 -15.49 -6.13
C VAL A 172 12.64 -16.74 -6.82
N LEU A 173 12.35 -16.85 -8.12
CA LEU A 173 12.89 -17.89 -8.97
C LEU A 173 14.03 -17.29 -9.78
N GLU A 174 15.23 -17.81 -9.56
CA GLU A 174 16.39 -17.49 -10.37
C GLU A 174 16.58 -18.62 -11.37
N VAL A 175 16.63 -18.27 -12.65
CA VAL A 175 16.79 -19.23 -13.75
C VAL A 175 18.02 -18.82 -14.52
N GLU A 176 18.99 -19.73 -14.58
CA GLU A 176 20.16 -19.56 -15.44
C GLU A 176 19.77 -19.90 -16.88
N ILE A 177 20.15 -19.04 -17.81
CA ILE A 177 19.83 -19.17 -19.23
C ILE A 177 21.09 -18.94 -20.06
N SER A 178 21.15 -19.59 -21.22
CA SER A 178 22.22 -19.38 -22.17
C SER A 178 22.20 -17.94 -22.70
N ARG A 179 23.36 -17.48 -23.18
CA ARG A 179 23.46 -16.17 -23.84
C ARG A 179 22.51 -16.06 -25.04
N GLU A 180 22.27 -17.16 -25.75
CA GLU A 180 21.36 -17.20 -26.87
C GLU A 180 19.89 -17.06 -26.43
N GLY A 181 19.48 -17.82 -25.40
CA GLY A 181 18.14 -17.71 -24.82
C GLY A 181 17.87 -16.31 -24.27
N PHE A 182 18.84 -15.70 -23.59
CA PHE A 182 18.77 -14.30 -23.16
C PHE A 182 18.48 -13.35 -24.34
N LEU A 183 19.20 -13.48 -25.46
CA LEU A 183 18.99 -12.63 -26.63
C LEU A 183 17.60 -12.83 -27.27
N LYS A 184 17.05 -14.05 -27.25
CA LYS A 184 15.69 -14.36 -27.71
C LYS A 184 14.64 -13.71 -26.81
N VAL A 185 14.73 -13.94 -25.50
CA VAL A 185 13.82 -13.39 -24.48
C VAL A 185 13.85 -11.87 -24.49
N ARG A 186 15.05 -11.27 -24.55
CA ARG A 186 15.22 -9.81 -24.63
C ARG A 186 14.53 -9.21 -25.85
N ARG A 187 14.65 -9.85 -27.03
CA ARG A 187 13.98 -9.40 -28.27
C ARG A 187 12.47 -9.51 -28.15
N PHE A 188 11.97 -10.64 -27.67
CA PHE A 188 10.54 -10.84 -27.45
C PHE A 188 9.96 -9.80 -26.50
N ALA A 189 10.60 -9.61 -25.33
CA ALA A 189 10.12 -8.67 -24.35
C ALA A 189 10.13 -7.23 -24.88
N ARG A 190 11.16 -6.81 -25.63
CA ARG A 190 11.19 -5.49 -26.28
C ARG A 190 10.05 -5.30 -27.28
N ARG A 191 9.73 -6.31 -28.10
CA ARG A 191 8.57 -6.25 -29.02
C ARG A 191 7.24 -6.17 -28.26
N TRP A 192 7.09 -6.95 -27.20
CA TRP A 192 5.91 -6.90 -26.34
C TRP A 192 5.77 -5.55 -25.63
N PHE A 193 6.87 -4.96 -25.15
CA PHE A 193 6.89 -3.62 -24.57
C PHE A 193 6.47 -2.56 -25.62
N ALA A 194 7.03 -2.62 -26.82
CA ALA A 194 6.65 -1.74 -27.92
C ALA A 194 5.16 -1.87 -28.29
N SER A 195 4.61 -3.10 -28.33
CA SER A 195 3.18 -3.31 -28.59
C SER A 195 2.26 -2.79 -27.49
N LYS A 196 2.78 -2.59 -26.27
CA LYS A 196 2.09 -1.94 -25.16
C LYS A 196 2.39 -0.43 -25.06
N GLY A 197 3.07 0.16 -26.06
CA GLY A 197 3.44 1.58 -26.07
C GLY A 197 4.50 1.97 -25.04
N MET A 198 5.24 1.00 -24.51
CA MET A 198 6.28 1.20 -23.49
C MET A 198 7.66 1.10 -24.13
N ASP A 199 8.13 2.15 -24.80
CA ASP A 199 9.47 2.15 -25.40
C ASP A 199 10.55 2.34 -24.32
N ARG A 200 11.39 1.32 -24.09
CA ARG A 200 12.49 1.38 -23.10
C ARG A 200 13.82 1.53 -23.82
N ARG A 201 14.45 2.69 -23.66
CA ARG A 201 15.84 2.95 -24.10
C ARG A 201 16.81 2.44 -23.03
N GLY A 202 17.61 1.43 -23.34
CA GLY A 202 18.64 0.88 -22.43
C GLY A 202 19.13 -0.53 -22.78
N GLY A 203 20.44 -0.78 -22.61
CA GLY A 203 21.11 -2.00 -23.07
C GLY A 203 21.40 -3.08 -22.01
N GLY A 204 21.40 -2.73 -20.71
CA GLY A 204 21.96 -3.57 -19.64
C GLY A 204 20.99 -4.58 -19.01
N ALA A 205 19.93 -4.11 -18.35
CA ALA A 205 19.01 -4.95 -17.60
C ALA A 205 17.54 -4.74 -18.03
N LEU A 206 16.77 -5.84 -18.09
CA LEU A 206 15.35 -5.80 -18.40
C LEU A 206 14.54 -6.20 -17.16
N THR A 207 13.95 -5.23 -16.48
CA THR A 207 13.01 -5.50 -15.39
C THR A 207 11.58 -5.48 -15.91
N LEU A 208 10.93 -6.64 -15.84
CA LEU A 208 9.55 -6.81 -16.29
C LEU A 208 8.63 -7.04 -15.09
N PHE A 209 7.55 -6.29 -15.05
CA PHE A 209 6.48 -6.49 -14.11
C PHE A 209 5.28 -7.08 -14.86
N THR A 210 5.00 -8.38 -14.74
CA THR A 210 3.78 -9.02 -15.30
C THR A 210 2.85 -9.59 -14.23
N GLY A 211 1.55 -9.71 -14.55
CA GLY A 211 0.57 -10.35 -13.68
C GLY A 211 0.50 -11.87 -13.84
N ALA A 212 1.20 -12.40 -14.85
CA ALA A 212 1.21 -13.81 -15.24
C ALA A 212 2.65 -14.30 -15.37
N HIS A 213 3.34 -14.43 -14.23
CA HIS A 213 4.77 -14.80 -14.21
C HIS A 213 5.04 -16.16 -14.88
N TRP A 214 4.10 -17.10 -14.80
CA TRP A 214 4.16 -18.40 -15.47
C TRP A 214 4.29 -18.31 -17.00
N GLN A 215 3.67 -17.31 -17.64
CA GLN A 215 3.81 -17.10 -19.09
C GLN A 215 5.27 -16.79 -19.46
N TRP A 216 5.96 -16.04 -18.59
CA TRP A 216 7.35 -15.66 -18.80
C TRP A 216 8.33 -16.76 -18.48
N ILE A 217 8.02 -17.61 -17.49
CA ILE A 217 8.75 -18.86 -17.26
C ILE A 217 8.71 -19.73 -18.52
N ARG A 218 7.53 -19.89 -19.14
CA ARG A 218 7.40 -20.65 -20.39
C ARG A 218 8.16 -20.02 -21.56
N VAL A 219 8.21 -18.69 -21.65
CA VAL A 219 9.03 -18.00 -22.66
C VAL A 219 10.52 -18.27 -22.44
N LEU A 220 10.99 -18.34 -21.18
CA LEU A 220 12.37 -18.72 -20.85
C LEU A 220 12.65 -20.16 -21.30
N GLU A 221 11.78 -21.11 -20.96
CA GLU A 221 11.91 -22.53 -21.35
C GLU A 221 11.96 -22.72 -22.87
N LEU A 222 11.09 -22.03 -23.61
CA LEU A 222 11.05 -22.09 -25.08
C LEU A 222 12.30 -21.46 -25.72
N ALA A 223 12.87 -20.43 -25.09
CA ALA A 223 14.07 -19.78 -25.60
C ALA A 223 15.32 -20.66 -25.48
N GLU A 224 15.40 -21.50 -24.44
CA GLU A 224 16.50 -22.45 -24.19
C GLU A 224 16.37 -23.74 -25.01
N THR A 225 15.18 -24.31 -25.11
CA THR A 225 14.95 -25.61 -25.78
C THR A 225 15.07 -25.56 -27.31
N GLY A 226 15.27 -24.38 -27.90
CA GLY A 226 15.54 -24.22 -29.32
C GLY A 226 14.39 -24.64 -30.24
N SER A 227 13.19 -24.92 -29.71
CA SER A 227 12.04 -25.33 -30.50
C SER A 227 11.61 -24.19 -31.43
N THR A 228 11.99 -24.32 -32.69
CA THR A 228 11.51 -23.53 -33.82
C THR A 228 10.17 -24.03 -34.33
N ALA A 229 9.48 -24.92 -33.59
CA ALA A 229 8.07 -25.18 -33.85
C ALA A 229 7.38 -23.83 -33.75
N THR A 230 6.84 -23.39 -34.88
CA THR A 230 6.05 -22.17 -35.07
C THR A 230 5.23 -21.93 -33.83
N CYS A 231 5.79 -21.18 -32.89
CA CYS A 231 5.04 -20.70 -31.77
C CYS A 231 4.04 -19.79 -32.47
N ASP A 232 2.81 -20.27 -32.59
CA ASP A 232 1.73 -19.43 -33.00
C ASP A 232 1.56 -18.45 -31.84
N TRP A 233 2.33 -17.36 -31.92
CA TRP A 233 2.53 -16.39 -30.86
C TRP A 233 1.24 -15.63 -30.53
N ALA A 234 0.15 -15.92 -31.27
CA ALA A 234 -1.24 -15.57 -30.99
C ALA A 234 -1.83 -16.31 -29.77
N MET A 235 -1.21 -17.39 -29.28
CA MET A 235 -1.68 -18.17 -28.11
C MET A 235 -1.45 -17.51 -26.74
N PHE A 236 -0.84 -16.33 -26.67
CA PHE A 236 -0.69 -15.58 -25.42
C PHE A 236 -1.73 -14.45 -25.38
N PRO A 237 -2.95 -14.70 -24.86
CA PRO A 237 -3.94 -13.64 -24.72
C PRO A 237 -3.42 -12.57 -23.73
N PRO A 238 -3.88 -11.31 -23.87
CA PRO A 238 -3.39 -10.15 -23.14
C PRO A 238 -3.48 -10.24 -21.61
#